data_AF-A0A5C1I040-F1
#
_entry.id   AF-A0A5C1I040-F1
#
_cell.length_a   1.000
_cell.length_b   1.000
_cell.length_c   1.000
_cell.angle_alpha   90.00
_cell.angle_beta   90.00
_cell.angle_gamma   90.00
#
_symmetry.space_group_name_H-M   'P 1'
#
loop_
_entity.id
_entity.type
_entity.pdbx_description
1 polymer ?
#
loop_
_entity_poly.entity_id
_entity_poly.type
_entity_poly.pdbx_seq_one_letter_code
_entity_poly.pdbx_strand_id
1 'polypeptide(L)'
;MKQLLAFILLIAAAVSSCKKNDNTQVLKLNGTYAGTFQRKVSGTGVVSNVSLSFNEDAWNGQSSIVKYPALNYGSFIINGNKINFKNESAWTAEFDWSLILNGDYDIAASGNKIIISKSYATGMRDVYTLSKQ
;
A
#
# COMPACT_ATOMS: atom_id res chain seq x y z
N MET A 1 51.02 3.49 47.72
CA MET A 1 50.34 3.42 46.41
C MET A 1 48.91 2.92 46.62
N LYS A 2 47.98 3.81 46.98
CA LYS A 2 46.58 3.49 47.32
C LYS A 2 45.67 4.65 46.91
N GLN A 3 45.70 5.06 45.66
CA GLN A 3 44.81 6.11 45.11
C GLN A 3 44.71 5.93 43.59
N LEU A 4 44.19 4.79 43.13
CA LEU A 4 43.98 4.53 41.69
C LEU A 4 42.81 3.56 41.48
N LEU A 5 41.79 3.68 42.33
CA LEU A 5 40.68 2.72 42.44
C LEU A 5 39.32 3.41 42.50
N ALA A 6 39.13 4.50 41.76
CA ALA A 6 37.84 5.18 41.70
C ALA A 6 37.73 6.11 40.48
N PHE A 7 37.70 5.59 39.24
CA PHE A 7 37.06 6.33 38.13
C PHE A 7 36.72 5.46 36.90
N ILE A 8 36.54 4.14 37.07
CA ILE A 8 36.17 3.19 36.00
C ILE A 8 34.74 2.70 36.22
N LEU A 9 33.85 3.58 36.69
CA LEU A 9 32.47 3.24 37.00
C LEU A 9 31.52 4.31 36.43
N LEU A 10 31.65 4.60 35.13
CA LEU A 10 30.72 5.50 34.44
C LEU A 10 30.52 5.13 32.96
N ILE A 11 30.51 3.83 32.62
CA ILE A 11 30.22 3.33 31.25
C ILE A 11 29.20 2.18 31.31
N ALA A 12 28.10 2.38 32.04
CA ALA A 12 27.03 1.39 32.08
C ALA A 12 25.67 2.06 32.25
N ALA A 13 25.29 2.94 31.32
CA ALA A 13 23.92 3.43 31.26
C ALA A 13 23.50 3.72 29.81
N ALA A 14 22.44 3.01 29.42
CA ALA A 14 21.53 3.30 28.32
C ALA A 14 21.99 3.08 26.87
N VAL A 15 22.14 1.80 26.49
CA VAL A 15 21.73 1.37 25.14
C VAL A 15 20.35 0.72 25.23
N SER A 16 19.34 1.56 25.45
CA SER A 16 17.94 1.19 25.27
C SER A 16 17.65 1.10 23.77
N SER A 17 18.10 0.01 23.15
CA SER A 17 17.69 -0.32 21.79
C SER A 17 16.20 -0.69 21.84
N CYS A 18 15.35 0.25 21.43
CA CYS A 18 13.97 -0.03 21.09
C CYS A 18 13.97 -1.13 20.04
N LYS A 19 13.73 -2.37 20.45
CA LYS A 19 13.26 -3.40 19.56
C LYS A 19 11.93 -2.90 19.00
N LYS A 20 11.94 -2.37 17.77
CA LYS A 20 10.73 -2.31 16.97
C LYS A 20 10.25 -3.74 16.89
N ASN A 21 9.12 -3.99 17.53
CA ASN A 21 8.46 -5.27 17.47
C ASN A 21 7.94 -5.37 16.04
N ASP A 22 8.75 -5.94 15.15
CA ASP A 22 8.36 -6.31 13.78
C ASP A 22 7.40 -7.49 13.91
N ASN A 23 6.21 -7.22 14.45
CA ASN A 23 5.07 -8.09 14.31
C ASN A 23 4.49 -7.82 12.91
N THR A 24 5.30 -8.09 11.89
CA THR A 24 4.88 -8.10 10.48
C THR A 24 3.98 -9.31 10.30
N GLN A 25 2.76 -9.19 10.80
CA GLN A 25 1.68 -10.06 10.37
C GLN A 25 1.63 -9.95 8.85
N VAL A 26 1.97 -11.03 8.17
CA VAL A 26 2.00 -11.08 6.70
C VAL A 26 0.59 -10.79 6.22
N LEU A 27 0.39 -9.60 5.65
CA LEU A 27 -0.90 -9.20 5.12
C LEU A 27 -1.25 -10.13 3.95
N LYS A 28 -2.25 -10.98 4.15
CA LYS A 28 -2.80 -11.84 3.10
C LYS A 28 -4.14 -11.27 2.66
N LEU A 29 -4.22 -10.86 1.40
CA LEU A 29 -5.49 -10.43 0.80
C LEU A 29 -6.21 -11.64 0.21
N ASN A 30 -7.50 -11.75 0.51
CA ASN A 30 -8.38 -12.74 -0.10
C ASN A 30 -9.83 -12.25 -0.07
N GLY A 31 -10.59 -12.62 -1.10
CA GLY A 31 -11.98 -12.23 -1.27
C GLY A 31 -12.15 -10.85 -1.89
N THR A 32 -13.37 -10.32 -1.84
CA THR A 32 -13.75 -9.06 -2.49
C THR A 32 -13.75 -7.91 -1.50
N TYR A 33 -13.15 -6.80 -1.94
CA TYR A 33 -13.12 -5.53 -1.24
C TYR A 33 -13.81 -4.49 -2.11
N ALA A 34 -14.70 -3.69 -1.54
CA ALA A 34 -15.38 -2.61 -2.25
C ALA A 34 -15.19 -1.28 -1.53
N GLY A 35 -15.24 -0.19 -2.28
CA GLY A 35 -15.08 1.15 -1.75
C GLY A 35 -14.82 2.15 -2.86
N THR A 36 -13.82 3.02 -2.67
CA THR A 36 -13.58 4.12 -3.61
C THR A 36 -12.14 4.20 -4.08
N PHE A 37 -11.99 4.70 -5.31
CA PHE A 37 -10.75 5.23 -5.85
C PHE A 37 -10.84 6.74 -6.03
N GLN A 38 -9.74 7.43 -5.77
CA GLN A 38 -9.56 8.84 -6.09
C GLN A 38 -8.11 9.10 -6.49
N ARG A 39 -7.90 9.67 -7.68
CA ARG A 39 -6.63 10.32 -8.05
C ARG A 39 -6.67 11.76 -7.55
N LYS A 40 -5.87 12.06 -6.53
CA LYS A 40 -5.73 13.38 -5.95
C LYS A 40 -4.69 14.19 -6.71
N VAL A 41 -5.12 15.32 -7.27
CA VAL A 41 -4.28 16.39 -7.81
C VAL A 41 -4.52 17.62 -6.93
N SER A 42 -3.47 18.13 -6.29
CA SER A 42 -3.60 19.22 -5.29
C SER A 42 -4.62 18.91 -4.18
N GLY A 43 -4.72 17.64 -3.78
CA GLY A 43 -5.58 17.18 -2.69
C GLY A 43 -7.02 16.80 -3.07
N THR A 44 -7.47 17.09 -4.29
CA THR A 44 -8.84 16.79 -4.77
C THR A 44 -8.84 15.91 -6.02
N GLY A 45 -9.98 15.33 -6.37
CA GLY A 45 -10.13 14.51 -7.57
C GLY A 45 -11.51 13.86 -7.65
N VAL A 46 -11.85 13.37 -8.83
CA VAL A 46 -13.08 12.59 -9.04
C VAL A 46 -13.04 11.33 -8.16
N VAL A 47 -14.19 10.97 -7.58
CA VAL A 47 -14.31 9.73 -6.81
C VAL A 47 -15.07 8.72 -7.64
N SER A 48 -14.53 7.50 -7.75
CA SER A 48 -15.23 6.38 -8.37
C SER A 48 -15.42 5.26 -7.36
N ASN A 49 -16.59 4.61 -7.40
CA ASN A 49 -16.81 3.37 -6.68
C ASN A 49 -16.08 2.24 -7.40
N VAL A 50 -15.34 1.44 -6.65
CA VAL A 50 -14.54 0.34 -7.19
C VAL A 50 -14.70 -0.92 -6.36
N SER A 51 -14.47 -2.06 -7.00
CA SER A 51 -14.30 -3.35 -6.34
C SER A 51 -13.00 -4.01 -6.79
N LEU A 52 -12.31 -4.66 -5.87
CA LEU A 52 -11.14 -5.51 -6.13
C LEU A 52 -11.37 -6.87 -5.47
N SER A 53 -11.27 -7.93 -6.25
CA SER A 53 -11.29 -9.31 -5.73
C SER A 53 -9.90 -9.91 -5.81
N PHE A 54 -9.42 -10.45 -4.69
CA PHE A 54 -8.11 -11.09 -4.57
C PHE A 54 -8.28 -12.59 -4.35
N ASN A 55 -7.54 -13.39 -5.11
CA ASN A 55 -7.46 -14.82 -4.92
C ASN A 55 -6.02 -15.28 -5.17
N GLU A 56 -5.39 -15.88 -4.16
CA GLU A 56 -3.97 -16.26 -4.20
C GLU A 56 -3.06 -15.08 -4.57
N ASP A 57 -2.49 -15.09 -5.77
CA ASP A 57 -1.64 -14.05 -6.36
C ASP A 57 -2.35 -13.27 -7.49
N ALA A 58 -3.62 -13.56 -7.75
CA ALA A 58 -4.42 -12.95 -8.81
C ALA A 58 -5.39 -11.91 -8.25
N TRP A 59 -5.66 -10.88 -9.04
CA TRP A 59 -6.68 -9.90 -8.77
C TRP A 59 -7.55 -9.64 -9.99
N ASN A 60 -8.82 -9.30 -9.73
CA ASN A 60 -9.70 -8.66 -10.71
C ASN A 60 -10.33 -7.41 -10.10
N GLY A 61 -10.72 -6.46 -10.95
CA GLY A 61 -11.26 -5.20 -10.48
C GLY A 61 -12.25 -4.57 -11.44
N GLN A 62 -13.16 -3.79 -10.87
CA GLN A 62 -14.15 -3.03 -11.61
C GLN A 62 -14.24 -1.60 -11.06
N SER A 63 -14.55 -0.68 -11.95
CA SER A 63 -14.76 0.73 -11.63
C SER A 63 -16.11 1.20 -12.15
N SER A 64 -16.79 2.07 -11.38
CA SER A 64 -18.02 2.72 -11.81
C SER A 64 -17.79 3.78 -12.88
N ILE A 65 -16.56 4.30 -13.00
CA ILE A 65 -16.16 5.24 -14.04
C ILE A 65 -15.20 4.52 -14.98
N VAL A 66 -15.58 4.46 -16.26
CA VAL A 66 -14.80 3.78 -17.31
C VAL A 66 -13.37 4.31 -17.32
N LYS A 67 -12.41 3.39 -17.16
CA LYS A 67 -10.96 3.68 -17.16
C LYS A 67 -10.49 4.65 -16.05
N TYR A 68 -11.28 4.82 -14.99
CA TYR A 68 -10.91 5.63 -13.83
C TYR A 68 -11.26 4.90 -12.51
N PRO A 69 -10.32 4.15 -11.89
CA PRO A 69 -9.07 3.71 -12.49
C PRO A 69 -9.33 2.65 -13.57
N ALA A 70 -8.34 2.40 -14.43
CA ALA A 70 -8.40 1.32 -15.40
C ALA A 70 -8.12 -0.01 -14.70
N LEU A 71 -9.20 -0.68 -14.33
CA LEU A 71 -9.22 -1.98 -13.68
C LEU A 71 -9.73 -3.04 -14.65
N ASN A 72 -9.15 -4.23 -14.56
CA ASN A 72 -9.65 -5.44 -15.22
C ASN A 72 -9.13 -6.66 -14.46
N TYR A 73 -7.92 -7.14 -14.76
CA TYR A 73 -7.27 -8.22 -14.02
C TYR A 73 -5.75 -8.17 -14.11
N GLY A 74 -5.11 -8.95 -13.23
CA GLY A 74 -3.69 -9.24 -13.28
C GLY A 74 -3.22 -10.01 -12.06
N SER A 75 -1.94 -9.88 -11.74
CA SER A 75 -1.30 -10.51 -10.58
C SER A 75 -0.78 -9.47 -9.58
N PHE A 76 -0.55 -9.89 -8.34
CA PHE A 76 0.00 -9.04 -7.28
C PHE A 76 0.91 -9.82 -6.32
N ILE A 77 1.83 -9.09 -5.67
CA ILE A 77 2.70 -9.63 -4.62
C ILE A 77 2.72 -8.63 -3.46
N ILE A 78 2.59 -9.12 -2.22
CA ILE A 78 2.68 -8.29 -1.01
C ILE A 78 3.98 -8.56 -0.27
N ASN A 79 4.73 -7.49 0.00
CA ASN A 79 5.97 -7.53 0.76
C ASN A 79 5.92 -6.46 1.86
N GLY A 80 5.59 -6.87 3.09
CA GLY A 80 5.43 -5.95 4.22
C GLY A 80 4.28 -4.95 3.99
N ASN A 81 4.62 -3.66 3.93
CA ASN A 81 3.67 -2.56 3.70
C ASN A 81 3.58 -2.13 2.22
N LYS A 82 4.09 -2.96 1.30
CA LYS A 82 4.04 -2.74 -0.14
C LYS A 82 3.22 -3.82 -0.82
N ILE A 83 2.47 -3.42 -1.84
CA ILE A 83 1.82 -4.32 -2.80
C ILE A 83 2.28 -3.91 -4.21
N ASN A 84 2.82 -4.86 -4.95
CA ASN A 84 3.17 -4.69 -6.36
C ASN A 84 2.05 -5.29 -7.20
N PHE A 85 1.47 -4.50 -8.09
CA PHE A 85 0.47 -4.95 -9.06
C PHE A 85 1.10 -5.08 -10.44
N LYS A 86 0.75 -6.16 -11.14
CA LYS A 86 1.01 -6.31 -12.57
C LYS A 86 -0.33 -6.38 -13.29
N ASN A 87 -0.64 -5.39 -14.11
CA ASN A 87 -1.82 -5.43 -14.98
C ASN A 87 -1.54 -6.33 -16.19
N GLU A 88 -2.47 -7.22 -16.52
CA GLU A 88 -2.28 -8.20 -17.61
C GLU A 88 -3.29 -8.02 -18.75
N SER A 89 -3.95 -6.87 -18.79
CA SER A 89 -4.92 -6.54 -19.83
C SER A 89 -4.27 -5.79 -20.99
N ALA A 90 -4.77 -6.05 -22.20
CA ALA A 90 -4.42 -5.25 -23.37
C ALA A 90 -5.22 -3.94 -23.35
N TRP A 91 -4.53 -2.82 -23.13
CA TRP A 91 -5.13 -1.48 -23.15
C TRP A 91 -4.79 -0.75 -24.44
N THR A 92 -5.77 -0.06 -24.98
CA THR A 92 -5.62 0.85 -26.12
C THR A 92 -5.20 2.25 -25.63
N ALA A 93 -4.65 3.10 -26.51
CA ALA A 93 -3.94 4.34 -26.14
C ALA A 93 -4.82 5.60 -25.98
N GLU A 94 -6.15 5.46 -25.93
CA GLU A 94 -7.14 6.55 -25.89
C GLU A 94 -7.40 7.15 -24.49
N PHE A 95 -6.59 6.81 -23.49
CA PHE A 95 -6.75 7.32 -22.12
C PHE A 95 -5.40 7.47 -21.41
N ASP A 96 -5.42 8.14 -20.25
CA ASP A 96 -4.25 8.27 -19.39
C ASP A 96 -3.87 6.91 -18.77
N TRP A 97 -2.83 6.27 -19.33
CA TRP A 97 -2.32 4.97 -18.86
C TRP A 97 -1.79 4.98 -17.43
N SER A 98 -1.50 6.15 -16.86
CA SER A 98 -1.15 6.18 -15.44
C SER A 98 -2.33 5.76 -14.56
N LEU A 99 -3.58 5.74 -15.06
CA LEU A 99 -4.77 5.22 -14.36
C LEU A 99 -4.83 3.68 -14.32
N ILE A 100 -3.96 2.97 -15.04
CA ILE A 100 -3.86 1.51 -14.98
C ILE A 100 -3.31 1.11 -13.61
N LEU A 101 -4.01 0.21 -12.91
CA LEU A 101 -3.50 -0.36 -11.66
C LEU A 101 -2.28 -1.23 -11.93
N ASN A 102 -1.09 -0.64 -11.77
CA ASN A 102 0.19 -1.29 -12.07
C ASN A 102 1.36 -0.66 -11.27
N GLY A 103 2.35 -1.49 -10.94
CA GLY A 103 3.54 -1.14 -10.17
C GLY A 103 3.33 -1.16 -8.66
N ASP A 104 4.22 -0.48 -7.95
CA ASP A 104 4.26 -0.49 -6.48
C ASP A 104 3.29 0.52 -5.85
N TYR A 105 2.59 0.05 -4.83
CA TYR A 105 1.71 0.84 -3.95
C TYR A 105 2.07 0.57 -2.49
N ASP A 106 1.89 1.57 -1.65
CA ASP A 106 1.78 1.39 -0.21
C ASP A 106 0.45 0.72 0.12
N ILE A 107 0.46 -0.21 1.07
CA ILE A 107 -0.74 -0.86 1.60
C ILE A 107 -0.75 -0.82 3.12
N ALA A 108 -1.91 -0.49 3.69
CA ALA A 108 -2.18 -0.54 5.12
C ALA A 108 -3.52 -1.21 5.36
N ALA A 109 -3.58 -2.10 6.36
CA ALA A 109 -4.80 -2.80 6.76
C ALA A 109 -5.15 -2.44 8.22
N SER A 110 -6.44 -2.27 8.49
CA SER A 110 -6.98 -2.09 9.84
C SER A 110 -8.37 -2.71 9.91
N GLY A 111 -8.48 -3.85 10.58
CA GLY A 111 -9.69 -4.68 10.57
C GLY A 111 -10.09 -5.09 9.15
N ASN A 112 -11.33 -4.81 8.76
CA ASN A 112 -11.84 -5.13 7.42
C ASN A 112 -11.47 -4.08 6.36
N LYS A 113 -10.80 -3.00 6.75
CA LYS A 113 -10.47 -1.89 5.84
C LYS A 113 -9.03 -2.00 5.36
N ILE A 114 -8.83 -1.78 4.07
CA ILE A 114 -7.51 -1.60 3.47
C ILE A 114 -7.43 -0.24 2.77
N ILE A 115 -6.24 0.36 2.82
CA ILE A 115 -5.90 1.55 2.06
C ILE A 115 -4.72 1.18 1.18
N ILE A 116 -4.87 1.34 -0.13
CA ILE A 116 -3.81 1.15 -1.11
C ILE A 116 -3.53 2.52 -1.72
N SER A 117 -2.27 2.96 -1.77
CA SER A 117 -1.96 4.28 -2.32
C SER A 117 -0.62 4.36 -3.02
N LYS A 118 -0.53 5.23 -4.02
CA LYS A 118 0.71 5.51 -4.76
C LYS A 118 0.87 7.01 -4.91
N SER A 119 2.03 7.52 -4.55
CA SER A 119 2.40 8.91 -4.72
C SER A 119 3.32 9.04 -5.92
N TYR A 120 3.05 10.05 -6.76
CA TYR A 120 3.83 10.35 -7.94
C TYR A 120 4.75 11.55 -7.67
N ALA A 121 5.88 11.62 -8.37
CA ALA A 121 6.83 12.74 -8.25
C ALA A 121 6.20 14.11 -8.59
N THR A 122 5.12 14.10 -9.38
CA THR A 122 4.32 15.28 -9.72
C THR A 122 3.44 15.80 -8.58
N GLY A 123 3.45 15.15 -7.41
CA GLY A 123 2.56 15.46 -6.29
C GLY A 123 1.14 14.88 -6.43
N MET A 124 0.85 14.17 -7.52
CA MET A 124 -0.38 13.39 -7.65
C MET A 124 -0.37 12.20 -6.69
N ARG A 125 -1.54 11.75 -6.25
CA ARG A 125 -1.67 10.55 -5.41
C ARG A 125 -2.90 9.73 -5.78
N ASP A 126 -2.70 8.45 -6.04
CA ASP A 126 -3.78 7.48 -6.13
C ASP A 126 -4.11 6.94 -4.75
N VAL A 127 -5.40 6.91 -4.40
CA VAL A 127 -5.87 6.36 -3.13
C VAL A 127 -7.07 5.46 -3.37
N TYR A 128 -6.93 4.20 -2.99
CA TYR A 128 -8.02 3.26 -2.86
C TYR A 128 -8.36 3.13 -1.37
N THR A 129 -9.64 3.31 -1.03
CA THR A 129 -10.16 3.07 0.31
C THR A 129 -11.21 1.98 0.23
N LEU A 130 -10.88 0.78 0.72
CA LEU A 130 -11.69 -0.41 0.47
C LEU A 130 -12.01 -1.14 1.77
N SER A 131 -13.18 -1.76 1.81
CA SER A 131 -13.64 -2.61 2.91
C SER A 131 -13.99 -4.00 2.39
N LYS A 132 -13.54 -5.02 3.10
CA LYS A 132 -13.90 -6.42 2.84
C LYS A 132 -15.43 -6.57 2.90
N GLN A 133 -15.99 -7.22 1.89
CA GLN A 133 -17.43 -7.53 1.80
C GLN A 133 -17.78 -8.80 2.58
#